data_AF-A0A061J7D6-F1
#
_entry.id   AF-A0A061J7D6-F1
#
_cell.length_a   1.000
_cell.length_b   1.000
_cell.length_c   1.000
_cell.angle_alpha   90.00
_cell.angle_beta   90.00
_cell.angle_gamma   90.00
#
_symmetry.space_group_name_H-M   'P 1'
#
loop_
_entity.id
_entity.type
_entity.pdbx_description
1 polymer ?
#
loop_
_entity_poly.entity_id
_entity_poly.type
_entity_poly.pdbx_seq_one_letter_code
_entity_poly.pdbx_strand_id
1 'polypeptide(L)'
;MSVSKGLRESFFKVLAVPSGSSLQRNIIKSADALLVGGSEDELKNSSNSAAEVEVADLFSSLPERCEVAIEHLAALWIAAKFWGTSTHRVSMLSLLADIIFEADLAGGVDGHHMSLQDTPELVSRLCKAEMILLRRSRFIVPCVSLC
;
A
#
# COMPACT_ATOMS: atom_id res chain seq x y z
N MET A 1 -13.20 5.15 21.49
CA MET A 1 -13.38 5.36 20.04
C MET A 1 -12.05 5.00 19.42
N SER A 2 -11.91 3.82 18.81
CA SER A 2 -10.67 3.47 18.12
C SER A 2 -10.52 4.40 16.92
N VAL A 3 -9.39 5.08 16.84
CA VAL A 3 -9.06 5.89 15.66
C VAL A 3 -8.49 4.91 14.65
N SER A 4 -9.28 4.54 13.65
CA SER A 4 -8.77 3.72 12.57
C SER A 4 -7.77 4.55 11.74
N LYS A 5 -6.69 3.90 11.30
CA LYS A 5 -5.60 4.55 10.59
C LYS A 5 -5.60 4.17 9.13
N GLY A 6 -5.42 5.19 8.29
CA GLY A 6 -5.24 5.01 6.87
C GLY A 6 -3.94 4.26 6.56
N LEU A 7 -4.04 3.21 5.75
CA LEU A 7 -2.93 2.41 5.28
C LEU A 7 -1.85 3.26 4.60
N ARG A 8 -2.26 4.26 3.81
CA ARG A 8 -1.37 5.22 3.13
C ARG A 8 -0.55 6.02 4.14
N GLU A 9 -1.16 6.47 5.23
CA GLU A 9 -0.52 7.31 6.25
C GLU A 9 0.52 6.51 7.04
N SER A 10 0.14 5.31 7.49
CA SER A 10 1.07 4.39 8.17
C SER A 10 2.24 4.00 7.27
N PHE A 11 2.00 3.73 5.98
CA PHE A 11 3.06 3.45 5.01
C PHE A 11 4.08 4.59 4.91
N PHE A 12 3.64 5.84 4.72
CA PHE A 12 4.56 6.97 4.60
C PHE A 12 5.28 7.28 5.91
N LYS A 13 4.62 7.08 7.05
CA LYS A 13 5.24 7.26 8.36
C LYS A 13 6.36 6.25 8.59
N VAL A 14 6.15 4.98 8.24
CA VAL A 14 7.17 3.92 8.33
C VAL A 14 8.36 4.21 7.41
N LEU A 15 8.10 4.69 6.20
CA LEU A 15 9.17 5.11 5.29
C LEU A 15 9.83 6.45 5.64
N ALA A 16 9.40 7.10 6.73
CA ALA A 16 9.83 8.44 7.14
C ALA A 16 9.74 9.48 6.01
N VAL A 17 8.75 9.34 5.11
CA VAL A 17 8.50 10.29 4.03
C VAL A 17 7.72 11.47 4.60
N PRO A 18 8.24 12.73 4.50
CA PRO A 18 7.55 13.88 5.08
C PRO A 18 6.19 14.14 4.43
N SER A 19 5.18 14.37 5.26
CA SER A 19 3.84 14.75 4.82
C SER A 19 3.87 16.04 4.00
N GLY A 20 3.14 16.08 2.89
CA GLY A 20 3.08 17.21 1.97
C GLY A 20 4.27 17.33 1.01
N SER A 21 5.30 16.48 1.16
CA SER A 21 6.46 16.51 0.27
C SER A 21 6.09 16.22 -1.20
N SER A 22 6.90 16.70 -2.13
CA SER A 22 6.79 16.34 -3.55
C SER A 22 6.94 14.83 -3.75
N LEU A 23 7.85 14.20 -2.99
CA LEU A 23 8.07 12.76 -2.99
C LEU A 23 6.80 11.99 -2.61
N GLN A 24 6.15 12.36 -1.51
CA GLN A 24 4.89 11.73 -1.09
C GLN A 24 3.82 11.83 -2.18
N ARG A 25 3.62 13.04 -2.74
CA ARG A 25 2.63 13.28 -3.80
C ARG A 25 2.93 12.46 -5.06
N ASN A 26 4.20 12.36 -5.42
CA ASN A 26 4.64 11.60 -6.59
C ASN A 26 4.43 10.09 -6.40
N ILE A 27 4.72 9.55 -5.21
CA ILE A 27 4.45 8.15 -4.87
C ILE A 27 2.95 7.86 -4.92
N ILE A 28 2.12 8.72 -4.30
CA ILE A 28 0.65 8.58 -4.33
C ILE A 28 0.16 8.58 -5.77
N LYS A 29 0.57 9.56 -6.58
CA LYS A 29 0.15 9.67 -7.98
C LYS A 29 0.54 8.43 -8.80
N SER A 30 1.75 7.92 -8.63
CA SER A 30 2.21 6.70 -9.29
C SER A 30 1.42 5.47 -8.83
N ALA A 31 1.17 5.33 -7.52
CA ALA A 31 0.39 4.22 -6.97
C ALA A 31 -1.06 4.23 -7.47
N ASP A 32 -1.73 5.39 -7.43
CA ASP A 32 -3.10 5.55 -7.95
C ASP A 32 -3.16 5.22 -9.45
N ALA A 33 -2.17 5.67 -10.23
CA ALA A 33 -2.08 5.34 -11.65
C ALA A 33 -1.84 3.84 -11.89
N LEU A 34 -1.06 3.15 -11.05
CA LEU A 34 -0.89 1.70 -11.12
C LEU A 34 -2.20 0.96 -10.84
N LEU A 35 -3.02 1.47 -9.92
CA LEU A 35 -4.31 0.88 -9.55
C LEU A 35 -5.37 1.07 -10.65
N VAL A 36 -5.41 2.25 -11.28
CA VAL A 36 -6.33 2.58 -12.38
C VAL A 36 -5.88 1.95 -13.72
N GLY A 37 -4.58 1.77 -13.90
CA GLY A 37 -3.92 1.51 -15.19
C GLY A 37 -4.01 0.08 -15.72
N GLY A 38 -5.23 -0.42 -15.94
CA GLY A 38 -5.54 -1.50 -16.88
C GLY A 38 -6.52 -1.01 -17.95
N SER A 39 -6.01 -0.44 -19.05
CA SER A 39 -6.78 0.17 -20.17
C SER A 39 -7.22 1.63 -19.97
N GLU A 40 -6.91 2.48 -20.96
CA GLU A 40 -7.38 3.87 -21.05
C GLU A 40 -8.92 3.99 -21.20
N ASP A 41 -9.61 2.89 -21.53
CA ASP A 41 -11.07 2.86 -21.71
C ASP A 41 -11.86 2.73 -20.38
N GLU A 42 -11.21 2.36 -19.27
CA GLU A 42 -11.85 2.21 -17.95
C GLU A 42 -11.84 3.50 -17.12
N LEU A 43 -11.21 4.57 -17.63
CA LEU A 43 -11.12 5.88 -16.99
C LEU A 43 -12.46 6.61 -16.82
N LYS A 44 -13.54 6.14 -17.45
CA LYS A 44 -14.87 6.77 -17.36
C LYS A 44 -15.76 6.25 -16.23
N ASN A 45 -15.47 5.08 -15.65
CA ASN A 45 -16.34 4.47 -14.64
C ASN A 45 -15.70 4.28 -13.25
N SER A 46 -14.38 4.46 -13.10
CA SER A 46 -13.74 4.40 -11.78
C SER A 46 -13.88 5.71 -11.01
N SER A 47 -15.14 6.09 -10.75
CA SER A 47 -15.51 7.12 -9.76
C SER A 47 -15.67 6.53 -8.36
N ASN A 48 -15.38 5.24 -8.19
CA ASN A 48 -15.36 4.59 -6.90
C ASN A 48 -14.00 4.80 -6.26
N SER A 49 -13.88 5.96 -5.62
CA SER A 49 -13.29 6.09 -4.29
C SER A 49 -12.01 5.29 -4.10
N ALA A 50 -10.87 5.97 -4.14
CA ALA A 50 -9.76 5.65 -3.25
C ALA A 50 -10.30 5.72 -1.80
N ALA A 51 -11.12 4.72 -1.44
CA ALA A 51 -11.69 4.57 -0.13
C ALA A 51 -10.51 4.61 0.83
N GLU A 52 -10.72 5.25 1.98
CA GLU A 52 -9.76 5.29 3.07
C GLU A 52 -9.49 3.85 3.50
N VAL A 53 -8.59 3.17 2.78
CA VAL A 53 -8.17 1.81 3.07
C VAL A 53 -7.45 1.88 4.41
N GLU A 54 -7.91 1.10 5.36
CA GLU A 54 -7.39 1.11 6.71
C GLU A 54 -6.35 0.00 6.86
N VAL A 55 -5.43 0.13 7.83
CA VAL A 55 -4.49 -0.97 8.13
C VAL A 55 -5.24 -2.24 8.56
N ALA A 56 -6.38 -2.09 9.23
CA ALA A 56 -7.23 -3.20 9.64
C ALA A 56 -7.79 -4.01 8.46
N ASP A 57 -7.95 -3.39 7.29
CA ASP A 57 -8.48 -4.09 6.11
C ASP A 57 -7.54 -5.21 5.63
N LEU A 58 -6.22 -5.09 5.87
CA LEU A 58 -5.25 -6.14 5.56
C LEU A 58 -5.55 -7.47 6.27
N PHE A 59 -6.24 -7.42 7.41
CA PHE A 59 -6.59 -8.56 8.25
C PHE A 59 -8.09 -8.82 8.27
N SER A 60 -8.85 -8.13 7.41
CA SER A 60 -10.29 -8.29 7.35
C SER A 60 -10.66 -9.72 6.95
N SER A 61 -11.65 -10.29 7.65
CA SER A 61 -12.26 -11.56 7.26
C SER A 61 -13.06 -11.46 5.95
N LEU A 62 -13.31 -10.24 5.46
CA LEU A 62 -13.94 -9.98 4.17
C LEU A 62 -12.87 -10.00 3.07
N PRO A 63 -12.85 -11.03 2.20
CA PRO A 63 -11.81 -11.19 1.18
C PRO A 63 -11.66 -9.95 0.29
N GLU A 64 -12.75 -9.28 -0.06
CA GLU A 64 -12.74 -8.12 -0.94
C GLU A 64 -12.00 -6.94 -0.32
N ARG A 65 -12.20 -6.69 0.98
CA ARG A 65 -11.50 -5.60 1.70
C ARG A 65 -10.01 -5.89 1.83
N CYS A 66 -9.68 -7.14 2.15
CA CYS A 66 -8.31 -7.61 2.26
C CYS A 66 -7.56 -7.50 0.93
N GLU A 67 -8.16 -7.96 -0.17
CA GLU A 67 -7.56 -7.85 -1.51
C GLU A 67 -7.34 -6.39 -1.92
N VAL A 68 -8.33 -5.50 -1.71
CA VAL A 68 -8.18 -4.07 -2.00
C VAL A 68 -7.03 -3.46 -1.19
N ALA A 69 -6.89 -3.82 0.09
CA ALA A 69 -5.81 -3.32 0.94
C ALA A 69 -4.43 -3.83 0.50
N ILE A 70 -4.34 -5.10 0.10
CA ILE A 70 -3.13 -5.71 -0.43
C ILE A 70 -2.71 -5.04 -1.75
N GLU A 71 -3.64 -4.82 -2.67
CA GLU A 71 -3.37 -4.14 -3.93
C GLU A 71 -2.89 -2.70 -3.71
N HIS A 72 -3.53 -1.98 -2.79
CA HIS A 72 -3.12 -0.62 -2.42
C HIS A 72 -1.70 -0.59 -1.83
N LEU A 73 -1.40 -1.47 -0.88
CA LEU A 73 -0.06 -1.54 -0.28
C LEU A 73 0.99 -1.94 -1.32
N ALA A 74 0.67 -2.88 -2.21
CA ALA A 74 1.56 -3.29 -3.29
C ALA A 74 1.83 -2.14 -4.28
N ALA A 75 0.81 -1.37 -4.66
CA ALA A 75 0.96 -0.21 -5.54
C ALA A 75 1.83 0.89 -4.91
N LEU A 76 1.61 1.19 -3.62
CA LEU A 76 2.45 2.12 -2.85
C LEU A 76 3.90 1.64 -2.78
N TRP A 77 4.10 0.35 -2.50
CA TRP A 77 5.42 -0.28 -2.44
C TRP A 77 6.17 -0.19 -3.77
N ILE A 78 5.51 -0.51 -4.89
CA ILE A 78 6.09 -0.37 -6.23
C ILE A 78 6.48 1.10 -6.46
N ALA A 79 5.56 2.03 -6.26
CA ALA A 79 5.80 3.45 -6.51
C ALA A 79 6.97 3.99 -5.66
N ALA A 80 7.03 3.65 -4.38
CA ALA A 80 8.09 4.08 -3.48
C ALA A 80 9.48 3.61 -3.94
N LYS A 81 9.60 2.33 -4.35
CA LYS A 81 10.85 1.79 -4.90
C LYS A 81 11.35 2.57 -6.12
N PHE A 82 10.44 2.93 -7.03
CA PHE A 82 10.81 3.63 -8.26
C PHE A 82 11.13 5.12 -8.04
N TRP A 83 10.53 5.75 -7.04
CA TRP A 83 10.85 7.13 -6.65
C TRP A 83 12.08 7.25 -5.75
N GLY A 84 12.81 6.15 -5.54
CA GLY A 84 14.09 6.17 -4.85
C GLY A 84 13.99 6.45 -3.36
N THR A 85 12.83 6.19 -2.71
CA THR A 85 12.84 6.01 -1.25
C THR A 85 13.84 4.90 -0.97
N SER A 86 14.85 5.13 -0.12
CA SER A 86 15.96 4.19 0.08
C SER A 86 15.45 2.87 0.67
N THR A 87 14.98 1.96 -0.19
CA THR A 87 14.48 0.64 0.20
C THR A 87 15.61 -0.34 0.44
N HIS A 88 16.87 0.08 0.32
CA HIS A 88 18.05 -0.73 0.61
C HIS A 88 18.07 -1.31 2.03
N ARG A 89 17.23 -0.79 2.94
CA ARG A 89 17.15 -1.25 4.33
C ARG A 89 15.78 -1.78 4.75
N VAL A 90 14.78 -1.71 3.87
CA VAL A 90 13.41 -2.11 4.21
C VAL A 90 13.00 -3.22 3.25
N SER A 91 12.75 -4.40 3.80
CA SER A 91 12.09 -5.51 3.10
C SER A 91 10.57 -5.36 3.18
N MET A 92 9.83 -6.04 2.31
CA MET A 92 8.35 -6.05 2.41
C MET A 92 7.87 -6.61 3.76
N LEU A 93 8.58 -7.62 4.30
CA LEU A 93 8.29 -8.18 5.62
C LEU A 93 8.49 -7.14 6.73
N SER A 94 9.63 -6.43 6.74
CA SER A 94 9.90 -5.40 7.75
C SER A 94 8.96 -4.21 7.60
N LEU A 95 8.66 -3.78 6.38
CA LEU A 95 7.66 -2.74 6.12
C LEU A 95 6.31 -3.11 6.73
N LEU A 96 5.85 -4.33 6.47
CA LEU A 96 4.56 -4.79 6.95
C LEU A 96 4.55 -4.90 8.49
N ALA A 97 5.60 -5.47 9.07
CA ALA A 97 5.74 -5.55 10.53
C ALA A 97 5.74 -4.16 11.17
N ASP A 98 6.43 -3.19 10.57
CA ASP A 98 6.47 -1.81 11.06
C ASP A 98 5.11 -1.11 10.92
N ILE A 99 4.35 -1.36 9.84
CA ILE A 99 2.99 -0.83 9.66
C ILE A 99 2.04 -1.39 10.72
N ILE A 100 2.10 -2.70 10.98
CA ILE A 100 1.31 -3.37 12.03
C ILE A 100 1.64 -2.77 13.40
N PHE A 101 2.93 -2.68 13.72
CA PHE A 101 3.39 -2.14 14.99
C PHE A 101 2.98 -0.67 15.17
N GLU A 102 3.04 0.13 14.10
CA GLU A 102 2.60 1.52 14.10
C GLU A 102 1.08 1.64 14.36
N ALA A 103 0.28 0.73 13.81
CA ALA A 103 -1.16 0.67 14.03
C ALA A 103 -1.51 0.23 15.47
N ASP A 104 -0.82 -0.78 16.00
CA ASP A 104 -1.00 -1.28 17.36
C ASP A 104 -0.66 -0.20 18.42
N LEU A 105 0.46 0.51 18.23
CA LEU A 105 0.89 1.58 19.14
C LEU A 105 -0.10 2.74 19.24
N ALA A 106 -1.00 2.92 18.28
CA ALA A 106 -2.01 3.97 18.33
C ALA A 106 -3.35 3.54 18.94
N GLY A 107 -3.42 2.34 19.52
CA GLY A 107 -4.64 1.87 20.19
C GLY A 107 -5.79 1.58 19.24
N GLY A 108 -5.49 1.25 17.97
CA GLY A 108 -6.49 0.97 16.93
C GLY A 108 -7.04 -0.45 16.93
N VAL A 109 -6.46 -1.38 17.70
CA VAL A 109 -6.76 -2.81 17.59
C VAL A 109 -7.15 -3.40 18.94
N ASP A 110 -8.25 -2.90 19.51
CA ASP A 110 -8.96 -3.62 20.56
C ASP A 110 -9.67 -4.84 19.92
N GLY A 111 -9.04 -6.01 19.92
CA GLY A 111 -9.73 -7.30 19.77
C GLY A 111 -9.37 -8.19 18.58
N HIS A 112 -8.45 -7.80 17.70
CA HIS A 112 -7.73 -8.76 16.85
C HIS A 112 -6.31 -8.80 17.33
N HIS A 113 -5.94 -9.86 18.07
CA HIS A 113 -4.53 -10.22 18.17
C HIS A 113 -4.04 -10.41 16.73
N MET A 114 -3.42 -9.37 16.16
CA MET A 114 -2.72 -9.44 14.89
C MET A 114 -1.61 -10.47 15.09
N SER A 115 -1.90 -11.71 14.74
CA SER A 115 -0.94 -12.77 14.92
C SER A 115 0.17 -12.50 13.91
N LEU A 116 1.37 -12.18 14.41
CA LEU A 116 2.59 -12.13 13.61
C LEU A 116 2.83 -13.43 12.82
N GLN A 117 2.10 -14.51 13.13
CA GLN A 117 2.08 -15.76 12.37
C GLN A 117 1.45 -15.62 10.97
N ASP A 118 0.56 -14.66 10.75
CA ASP A 118 -0.11 -14.44 9.47
C ASP A 118 0.69 -13.50 8.54
N THR A 119 1.72 -12.84 9.09
CA THR A 119 2.58 -11.91 8.36
C THR A 119 3.27 -12.56 7.14
N PRO A 120 3.80 -13.79 7.18
CA PRO A 120 4.41 -14.43 6.01
C PRO A 120 3.40 -14.70 4.87
N GLU A 121 2.17 -15.09 5.20
CA GLU A 121 1.11 -15.29 4.19
C GLU A 121 0.75 -13.95 3.53
N LEU A 122 0.60 -12.90 4.34
CA LEU A 122 0.31 -11.56 3.82
C LEU A 122 1.45 -11.05 2.92
N VAL A 123 2.71 -11.27 3.29
CA VAL A 123 3.87 -10.94 2.43
C VAL A 123 3.81 -11.72 1.12
N SER A 124 3.45 -13.01 1.14
CA SER A 124 3.29 -13.81 -0.07
C SER A 124 2.22 -13.22 -1.00
N ARG A 125 1.07 -12.83 -0.44
CA ARG A 125 -0.02 -12.19 -1.19
C ARG A 125 0.38 -10.83 -1.74
N LEU A 126 1.10 -10.01 -0.96
CA LEU A 126 1.63 -8.72 -1.40
C LEU A 126 2.64 -8.87 -2.54
N CYS A 127 3.58 -9.82 -2.45
CA CYS A 127 4.52 -10.14 -3.53
C CYS A 127 3.78 -10.57 -4.82
N LYS A 128 2.70 -11.36 -4.68
CA LYS A 128 1.87 -11.77 -5.81
C LYS A 128 1.14 -10.58 -6.44
N ALA A 129 0.52 -9.73 -5.62
CA ALA A 129 -0.17 -8.52 -6.06
C ALA A 129 0.79 -7.55 -6.76
N GLU A 130 1.98 -7.37 -6.20
CA GLU A 130 3.05 -6.60 -6.82
C GLU A 130 3.35 -7.08 -8.24
N MET A 131 3.58 -8.39 -8.40
CA MET A 131 3.87 -8.97 -9.72
C MET A 131 2.70 -8.84 -10.71
N ILE A 132 1.45 -8.92 -10.23
CA ILE A 132 0.26 -8.73 -11.06
C ILE A 132 0.19 -7.28 -11.55
N LEU A 133 0.34 -6.31 -10.65
CA LEU A 133 0.32 -4.87 -10.98
C LEU A 133 1.43 -4.53 -11.98
N LEU A 134 2.66 -4.98 -11.72
CA LEU A 134 3.78 -4.77 -12.63
C LEU A 134 3.50 -5.35 -14.02
N ARG A 135 2.98 -6.59 -14.12
CA ARG A 135 2.63 -7.20 -15.42
C ARG A 135 1.52 -6.42 -16.13
N ARG A 136 0.47 -6.01 -15.41
CA ARG A 136 -0.64 -5.21 -15.96
C ARG A 136 -0.13 -3.91 -16.57
N SER A 137 0.82 -3.27 -15.92
CA SER A 137 1.46 -2.04 -16.38
C SER A 137 2.69 -2.27 -17.28
N ARG A 138 2.90 -3.49 -17.79
CA ARG A 138 4.05 -3.86 -18.66
C ARG A 138 5.42 -3.47 -18.06
N PHE A 139 5.55 -3.57 -16.74
CA PHE A 139 6.73 -3.20 -15.96
C PHE A 139 7.10 -1.71 -16.03
N ILE A 140 6.17 -0.86 -16.47
CA ILE A 140 6.32 0.59 -16.47
C ILE A 140 5.59 1.14 -15.24
N VAL A 141 6.29 1.90 -14.40
CA VAL A 141 5.67 2.64 -13.30
C VAL A 141 5.30 4.04 -13.79
N PRO A 142 4.00 4.37 -13.86
CA PRO A 142 3.56 5.66 -14.36
C PRO A 142 4.08 6.83 -13.52
N CYS A 143 4.13 8.00 -14.13
CA CYS A 143 4.54 9.27 -13.53
C CYS A 143 6.00 9.36 -13.07
N VAL A 144 6.79 8.29 -13.17
CA VAL A 144 8.24 8.33 -12.93
C VAL A 144 8.91 8.90 -14.18
N SER A 145 9.47 10.10 -14.09
CA SER A 145 10.26 10.69 -15.18
C SER A 145 11.72 10.28 -15.01
N LEU A 146 12.26 9.60 -16.01
CA LEU A 146 13.70 9.48 -16.21
C LEU A 146 14.19 10.83 -16.73
N CYS A 147 14.51 11.75 -15.82
CA CYS A 147 15.31 12.92 -16.18
C CYS A 147 16.77 12.50 -16.38
#